data_AF-A0A380SXY0-F1
#
_entry.id   AF-A0A380SXY0-F1
#
_cell.length_a   1.000
_cell.length_b   1.000
_cell.length_c   1.000
_cell.angle_alpha   90.00
_cell.angle_beta   90.00
_cell.angle_gamma   90.00
#
_symmetry.space_group_name_H-M   'P 1'
#
loop_
_entity.id
_entity.type
_entity.pdbx_description
1 polymer ?
#
loop_
_entity_poly.entity_id
_entity_poly.type
_entity_poly.pdbx_seq_one_letter_code
_entity_poly.pdbx_strand_id
1 'polypeptide(L)'
;MQLKASKLDGCVLVSDEPRLLQSGLNAGLWTIGLASCGPSSQWQALSPKEQERQRGQATLQLFALGVHSVVDHLEALADCLADIGQRRRKGEKP
;
A
#
# COMPACT_ATOMS: atom_id res chain seq x y z
N MET A 1 -1.22 19.68 -11.16
CA MET A 1 0.01 18.86 -11.19
C MET A 1 -0.21 17.72 -12.17
N GLN A 2 0.74 17.46 -13.08
CA GLN A 2 0.75 16.26 -13.93
C GLN A 2 2.00 15.44 -13.57
N LEU A 3 1.84 14.13 -13.43
CA LEU A 3 2.96 13.20 -13.27
C LEU A 3 3.78 13.20 -14.57
N LYS A 4 5.03 13.67 -14.52
CA LYS A 4 5.96 13.71 -15.67
C LYS A 4 6.63 12.35 -15.91
N ALA A 5 5.94 11.25 -15.60
CA ALA A 5 6.44 9.91 -15.84
C ALA A 5 6.38 9.62 -17.35
N SER A 6 7.47 9.12 -17.92
CA SER A 6 7.55 8.80 -19.35
C SER A 6 6.73 7.55 -19.73
N LYS A 7 6.47 6.67 -18.75
CA LYS A 7 5.64 5.46 -18.87
C LYS A 7 4.92 5.21 -17.55
N LEU A 8 3.73 4.61 -17.64
CA LEU A 8 2.95 4.19 -16.47
C LEU A 8 3.40 2.82 -15.93
N ASP A 9 4.01 2.00 -16.78
CA ASP A 9 4.52 0.69 -16.39
C ASP A 9 5.59 0.82 -15.29
N GLY A 10 5.33 0.19 -14.15
CA GLY A 10 6.19 0.24 -12.97
C GLY A 10 5.93 1.42 -12.03
N CYS A 11 4.99 2.31 -12.34
CA CYS A 11 4.52 3.29 -11.37
C CYS A 11 3.76 2.59 -10.23
N VAL A 12 4.02 3.04 -9.01
CA VAL A 12 3.42 2.51 -7.78
C VAL A 12 2.72 3.63 -7.04
N LEU A 13 1.48 3.41 -6.64
CA LEU A 13 0.74 4.25 -5.71
C LEU A 13 0.82 3.64 -4.31
N VAL A 14 1.19 4.46 -3.32
CA VAL A 14 1.25 4.06 -1.90
C VAL A 14 0.26 4.93 -1.13
N SER A 15 -0.68 4.32 -0.42
CA SER A 15 -1.68 5.06 0.36
C SER A 15 -2.37 4.17 1.39
N ASP A 16 -2.89 4.78 2.46
CA ASP A 16 -3.85 4.22 3.41
C ASP A 16 -5.32 4.50 3.03
N GLU A 17 -5.57 5.39 2.06
CA GLU A 17 -6.91 5.86 1.69
C GLU A 17 -7.54 4.94 0.62
N PRO A 18 -8.64 4.22 0.94
CA PRO A 18 -9.28 3.28 0.03
C PRO A 18 -9.66 3.88 -1.33
N ARG A 19 -10.16 5.11 -1.36
CA ARG A 19 -10.61 5.76 -2.60
C ARG A 19 -9.44 6.09 -3.52
N LEU A 20 -8.31 6.50 -2.93
CA LEU A 20 -7.10 6.80 -3.69
C LEU A 20 -6.51 5.51 -4.28
N LEU A 21 -6.44 4.45 -3.46
CA LEU A 21 -6.00 3.13 -3.91
C LEU A 21 -6.85 2.59 -5.07
N GLN A 22 -8.18 2.69 -4.96
CA GLN A 22 -9.09 2.30 -6.04
C GLN A 22 -8.83 3.10 -7.32
N SER A 23 -8.55 4.40 -7.20
CA SER A 23 -8.17 5.22 -8.36
C SER A 23 -6.86 4.74 -9.00
N GLY A 24 -5.88 4.30 -8.21
CA GLY A 24 -4.62 3.73 -8.72
C GLY A 24 -4.83 2.42 -9.46
N LEU A 25 -5.65 1.52 -8.90
CA LEU A 25 -6.07 0.27 -9.55
C LEU A 25 -6.75 0.55 -10.88
N ASN A 26 -7.73 1.47 -10.91
CA ASN A 26 -8.45 1.84 -12.13
C ASN A 26 -7.54 2.47 -13.19
N ALA A 27 -6.42 3.09 -12.77
CA ALA A 27 -5.43 3.67 -13.66
C ALA A 27 -4.35 2.65 -14.10
N GLY A 28 -4.37 1.40 -13.61
CA GLY A 28 -3.39 0.37 -13.96
C GLY A 28 -2.01 0.58 -13.33
N LEU A 29 -1.96 1.21 -12.14
CA LEU A 29 -0.74 1.29 -11.33
C LEU A 29 -0.65 0.09 -10.39
N TRP A 30 0.59 -0.25 -10.01
CA TRP A 30 0.81 -1.04 -8.81
C TRP A 30 0.31 -0.26 -7.59
N THR A 31 -0.24 -0.97 -6.60
CA THR A 31 -0.83 -0.35 -5.41
C THR A 31 -0.32 -1.02 -4.15
N ILE A 32 0.17 -0.20 -3.22
CA ILE A 32 0.60 -0.63 -1.89
C ILE A 32 -0.30 0.05 -0.86
N GLY A 33 -1.02 -0.75 -0.09
CA GLY A 33 -1.80 -0.28 1.05
C GLY A 33 -0.92 -0.08 2.29
N LEU A 34 -1.19 0.98 3.07
CA LEU A 34 -0.58 1.18 4.39
C LEU A 34 -1.58 0.79 5.49
N ALA A 35 -1.28 -0.27 6.25
CA ALA A 35 -2.16 -0.76 7.32
C ALA A 35 -2.06 0.07 8.63
N SER A 36 -0.98 0.83 8.79
CA SER A 36 -0.85 1.82 9.87
C SER A 36 -0.33 3.14 9.30
N CYS A 37 -1.05 4.23 9.55
CA CYS A 37 -0.64 5.56 9.14
C CYS A 37 0.01 6.32 10.30
N GLY A 38 1.34 6.20 10.39
CA GLY A 38 2.21 7.07 11.16
C GLY A 38 1.91 7.25 12.67
N PRO A 39 2.75 8.02 13.37
CA PRO A 39 2.55 8.33 14.78
C PRO A 39 1.42 9.36 14.96
N SER A 40 0.17 8.96 14.76
CA SER A 40 -0.92 9.73 15.34
C SER A 40 -0.87 9.55 16.86
N SER A 41 -1.08 10.63 17.63
CA SER A 41 -1.16 10.56 19.10
C SER A 41 -2.20 9.53 19.55
N GLN A 42 -3.26 9.36 18.76
CA GLN A 42 -4.28 8.33 18.95
C GLN A 42 -3.73 6.92 18.79
N TRP A 43 -2.89 6.66 17.78
CA TRP A 43 -2.27 5.35 17.57
C TRP A 43 -1.31 4.98 18.70
N GLN A 44 -0.48 5.93 19.14
CA GLN A 44 0.46 5.70 20.24
C GLN A 44 -0.24 5.45 21.58
N ALA A 45 -1.44 6.01 21.76
CA ALA A 45 -2.24 5.80 22.97
C ALA A 45 -2.92 4.41 23.01
N LEU A 46 -2.96 3.68 21.90
CA LEU A 46 -3.52 2.33 21.85
C LEU A 46 -2.56 1.32 22.49
N SER A 47 -3.13 0.31 23.16
CA SER A 47 -2.36 -0.84 23.59
C SER A 47 -1.81 -1.62 22.38
N PRO A 48 -0.70 -2.37 22.54
CA PRO A 48 -0.16 -3.20 21.45
C PRO A 48 -1.18 -4.16 20.83
N LYS A 49 -2.11 -4.68 21.65
CA LYS A 49 -3.19 -5.58 21.20
C LYS A 49 -4.22 -4.86 20.33
N GLU A 50 -4.55 -3.61 20.66
CA GLU A 50 -5.47 -2.80 19.86
C GLU A 50 -4.84 -2.36 18.55
N GLN A 51 -3.55 -1.99 18.57
CA GLN A 51 -2.79 -1.69 17.36
C GLN A 51 -2.77 -2.90 16.42
N GLU A 52 -2.44 -4.09 16.93
CA GLU A 52 -2.46 -5.33 16.13
C GLU A 52 -3.85 -5.62 15.54
N ARG A 53 -4.91 -5.47 16.35
CA ARG A 53 -6.28 -5.66 15.88
C ARG A 53 -6.65 -4.67 14.77
N GLN A 54 -6.29 -3.39 14.92
CA GLN A 54 -6.58 -2.37 13.92
C GLN A 54 -5.78 -2.59 12.65
N ARG A 55 -4.48 -2.93 12.76
CA ARG A 55 -3.63 -3.32 11.62
C ARG A 55 -4.25 -4.49 10.85
N GLY A 56 -4.57 -5.57 11.54
CA GLY A 56 -5.17 -6.75 10.91
C GLY A 56 -6.47 -6.43 10.17
N GLN A 57 -7.32 -5.59 10.77
CA GLN A 57 -8.56 -5.13 10.12
C GLN A 57 -8.27 -4.28 8.87
N ALA A 58 -7.35 -3.32 8.96
CA ALA A 58 -6.95 -2.48 7.82
C ALA A 58 -6.35 -3.33 6.70
N THR A 59 -5.44 -4.27 7.01
CA THR A 59 -4.82 -5.16 6.03
C THR A 59 -5.86 -5.98 5.26
N LEU A 60 -6.82 -6.57 5.97
CA LEU A 60 -7.91 -7.33 5.32
C LEU A 60 -8.76 -6.45 4.42
N GLN A 61 -9.12 -5.24 4.87
CA GLN A 61 -9.90 -4.29 4.08
C GLN A 61 -9.15 -3.85 2.82
N LEU A 62 -7.85 -3.56 2.94
CA LEU A 62 -7.01 -3.14 1.82
C LEU A 62 -6.87 -4.26 0.79
N PHE A 63 -6.62 -5.50 1.21
CA PHE A 63 -6.60 -6.63 0.28
C PHE A 63 -7.96 -6.90 -0.36
N ALA A 64 -9.07 -6.69 0.35
CA ALA A 64 -10.42 -6.82 -0.22
C ALA A 64 -10.70 -5.81 -1.35
N LEU A 65 -9.98 -4.67 -1.39
CA LEU A 65 -10.04 -3.72 -2.51
C LEU A 65 -9.25 -4.20 -3.75
N GLY A 66 -8.41 -5.23 -3.60
CA GLY A 66 -7.56 -5.74 -4.67
C GLY A 66 -6.20 -5.05 -4.77
N VAL A 67 -5.68 -4.45 -3.68
CA VAL A 67 -4.31 -3.92 -3.69
C VAL A 67 -3.27 -5.02 -3.88
N HIS A 68 -2.13 -4.68 -4.49
CA HIS A 68 -1.10 -5.67 -4.86
C HIS A 68 -0.25 -6.13 -3.69
N SER A 69 -0.06 -5.25 -2.70
CA SER A 69 0.67 -5.50 -1.46
C SER A 69 0.13 -4.59 -0.35
N VAL A 70 0.34 -4.99 0.91
CA VAL A 70 0.05 -4.16 2.08
C VAL A 70 1.28 -4.18 2.99
N VAL A 71 1.65 -3.03 3.55
CA VAL A 71 2.72 -2.92 4.56
C VAL A 71 2.21 -2.18 5.79
N ASP A 72 2.78 -2.50 6.95
CA ASP A 72 2.35 -1.92 8.21
C ASP A 72 2.78 -0.46 8.36
N HIS A 73 3.95 -0.11 7.84
CA HIS A 73 4.58 1.20 7.99
C HIS A 73 5.55 1.46 6.82
N LEU A 74 5.93 2.72 6.62
CA LEU A 74 6.77 3.13 5.49
C LEU A 74 8.19 2.53 5.51
N GLU A 75 8.70 2.08 6.66
CA GLU A 75 10.04 1.47 6.73
C GLU A 75 10.10 0.13 5.96
N ALA A 76 8.98 -0.61 5.91
CA ALA A 76 8.85 -1.84 5.13
C ALA A 76 8.62 -1.60 3.61
N LEU A 77 8.52 -0.33 3.18
CA LEU A 77 8.25 0.01 1.79
C LEU A 77 9.38 -0.42 0.85
N ALA A 78 10.63 -0.29 1.28
CA ALA A 78 11.79 -0.66 0.45
C ALA A 78 11.75 -2.14 0.06
N ASP A 79 11.51 -3.02 1.03
CA ASP A 79 11.40 -4.46 0.81
C ASP A 79 10.18 -4.81 -0.07
N CYS A 80 9.05 -4.14 0.15
CA CYS A 80 7.85 -4.31 -0.68
C CYS A 80 8.08 -3.89 -2.13
N LEU A 81 8.81 -2.80 -2.38
CA LEU A 81 9.16 -2.36 -3.74
C LEU A 81 10.13 -3.35 -4.41
N ALA A 82 11.05 -3.93 -3.65
CA ALA A 82 11.94 -4.97 -4.16
C ALA A 82 11.15 -6.23 -4.58
N ASP A 83 10.16 -6.65 -3.79
CA ASP A 83 9.26 -7.75 -4.11
C ASP A 83 8.44 -7.50 -5.39
N ILE A 84 7.82 -6.32 -5.52
CA ILE A 84 7.11 -5.92 -6.75
C ILE A 84 8.08 -5.95 -7.95
N GLY A 85 9.32 -5.51 -7.77
CA GLY A 85 10.34 -5.62 -8.81
C GLY A 85 10.61 -7.06 -9.25
N GLN A 86 10.63 -8.02 -8.31
CA GLN A 86 10.76 -9.45 -8.63
C GLN A 86 9.52 -10.01 -9.34
N ARG A 87 8.32 -9.67 -8.86
CA ARG A 87 7.04 -10.07 -9.48
C ARG A 87 6.93 -9.59 -10.92
N ARG A 88 7.29 -8.33 -11.18
CA ARG A 88 7.38 -7.77 -12.53
C ARG A 88 8.35 -8.53 -13.43
N ARG A 89 9.53 -8.90 -12.93
CA ARG A 89 10.50 -9.72 -13.70
C ARG A 89 9.95 -11.10 -14.07
N LYS A 90 9.03 -11.63 -13.27
CA LYS A 90 8.32 -12.89 -13.54
C LYS A 90 7.12 -12.73 -14.50
N GLY A 91 6.84 -11.51 -14.97
CA GLY A 91 5.76 -11.22 -15.91
C GLY A 91 4.44 -10.82 -15.26
N GLU A 92 4.40 -10.66 -13.94
CA GLU A 92 3.22 -10.13 -13.26
C GLU A 92 3.00 -8.66 -13.63
N LYS A 93 1.73 -8.28 -13.77
CA LYS A 93 1.28 -6.93 -14.13
C LYS A 93 0.25 -6.46 -13.09
N PRO A 94 0.07 -5.12 -12.97
CA PRO A 94 -1.06 -4.59 -12.22
C PRO A 94 -2.41 -5.03 -12.79
#